data_AF-A0A7C9GMK2-F1
#
_entry.id   AF-A0A7C9GMK2-F1
#
_cell.length_a   1.000
_cell.length_b   1.000
_cell.length_c   1.000
_cell.angle_alpha   90.00
_cell.angle_beta   90.00
_cell.angle_gamma   90.00
#
_symmetry.space_group_name_H-M   'P 1'
#
loop_
_entity.id
_entity.type
_entity.pdbx_description
1 polymer ?
#
loop_
_entity_poly.entity_id
_entity_poly.type
_entity_poly.pdbx_seq_one_letter_code
_entity_poly.pdbx_strand_id
1 'polypeptide(L)' 'MFDDGEDVSAFFDWSRARRPGLESKRVNVDFPDWMVRSLDRQAQKRGVTRQALIKMWLADRLETAG' A
#
# COMPACT_ATOMS: atom_id res chain seq x y z
N MET A 1 -5.53 -29.59 -0.14
CA MET A 1 -4.32 -28.85 0.28
C MET A 1 -3.53 -28.63 -0.99
N PHE A 2 -3.45 -27.38 -1.45
CA PHE A 2 -2.63 -27.02 -2.60
C PHE A 2 -1.42 -26.28 -2.05
N ASP A 3 -0.32 -27.01 -1.95
CA ASP A 3 1.01 -26.45 -1.83
C ASP A 3 1.71 -26.87 -3.12
N ASP A 4 1.94 -25.92 -4.02
CA ASP A 4 3.05 -25.99 -4.96
C ASP A 4 3.41 -24.57 -5.34
N GLY A 5 4.44 -24.05 -4.67
CA GLY A 5 4.97 -22.71 -4.86
C GLY A 5 5.75 -22.61 -6.17
N GLU A 6 5.08 -22.72 -7.31
CA GLU A 6 5.66 -22.35 -8.60
C GLU A 6 5.78 -20.82 -8.70
N ASP A 7 7.01 -20.34 -8.57
CA ASP A 7 7.37 -18.95 -8.77
C ASP A 7 7.35 -18.63 -10.28
N VAL A 8 6.18 -18.21 -10.76
CA VAL A 8 5.95 -17.77 -12.16
C VAL A 8 6.62 -16.42 -12.49
N SER A 9 7.47 -15.88 -11.61
CA SER A 9 8.23 -14.65 -11.84
C SER A 9 9.18 -14.73 -13.03
N ALA A 10 9.54 -15.93 -13.50
CA ALA A 10 10.38 -16.14 -14.67
C ALA A 10 9.72 -15.73 -16.01
N PHE A 11 8.39 -15.60 -16.06
CA PHE A 11 7.64 -15.20 -17.27
C PHE A 11 7.35 -13.71 -17.34
N PHE A 12 7.61 -12.96 -16.27
CA PHE A 12 7.38 -11.53 -16.24
C PHE A 12 8.72 -10.80 -16.33
N ASP A 13 8.99 -10.25 -17.51
CA ASP A 13 10.02 -9.24 -17.67
C ASP A 13 9.53 -7.93 -17.04
N TRP A 14 9.67 -7.84 -15.71
CA TRP A 14 9.29 -6.69 -14.89
C TRP A 14 10.02 -5.40 -15.30
N SER A 15 11.07 -5.48 -16.12
CA SER A 15 11.84 -4.31 -16.57
C SER A 15 11.07 -3.39 -17.53
N ARG A 16 9.96 -3.86 -18.12
CA ARG A 16 9.16 -3.11 -19.11
C ARG A 16 7.82 -2.60 -18.59
N ALA A 17 7.44 -2.94 -17.36
CA ALA A 17 6.17 -2.52 -16.79
C ALA A 17 6.23 -1.09 -16.21
N ARG A 18 6.36 -0.07 -17.06
CA ARG A 18 6.31 1.34 -16.63
C ARG A 18 5.08 2.03 -17.22
N ARG A 19 4.01 2.15 -16.41
CA ARG A 19 2.79 2.90 -16.75
C ARG A 19 3.04 4.42 -16.58
N PRO A 20 2.77 5.26 -17.59
CA PRO A 20 2.79 6.71 -17.45
C PRO A 20 1.79 7.17 -16.36
N GLY A 21 2.21 8.04 -15.44
CA GLY A 21 1.44 8.45 -14.24
C GLY A 21 1.90 7.81 -12.92
N LEU A 22 2.85 6.86 -12.96
CA LEU A 22 3.43 6.14 -11.81
C LEU A 22 4.58 6.88 -11.10
N GLU A 23 4.77 8.17 -11.31
CA GLU A 23 5.83 8.88 -10.60
C GLU A 23 5.48 9.01 -9.12
N SER A 24 6.11 8.16 -8.31
CA SER A 24 5.95 8.17 -6.86
C SER A 24 6.61 9.43 -6.28
N LYS A 25 5.79 10.44 -5.96
CA LYS A 25 6.24 11.64 -5.25
C LYS A 25 6.25 11.38 -3.75
N ARG A 26 7.38 11.64 -3.08
CA ARG A 26 7.47 11.57 -1.61
C ARG A 26 6.80 12.80 -1.00
N VAL A 27 5.96 12.56 0.00
CA VAL A 27 5.30 13.59 0.82
C VAL A 27 5.58 13.26 2.28
N ASN A 28 6.10 14.23 3.03
CA ASN A 28 6.32 14.10 4.47
C ASN A 28 5.13 14.71 5.21
N VAL A 29 4.63 14.00 6.22
CA VAL A 29 3.48 14.44 7.05
C VAL A 29 3.78 14.05 8.49
N ASP A 30 3.61 15.02 9.39
CA ASP A 30 3.67 14.77 10.82
C ASP A 30 2.30 14.39 11.36
N PHE A 31 2.29 13.43 12.28
CA PHE A 31 1.07 12.96 12.94
C PHE A 31 1.25 13.04 14.46
N PRO A 32 0.21 13.45 15.22
CA PRO A 32 0.21 13.33 16.67
C PRO A 32 0.41 11.87 17.12
N ASP A 33 1.06 11.67 18.28
CA ASP A 33 1.34 10.32 18.83
C ASP A 33 0.07 9.45 18.95
N TRP A 34 -1.04 10.03 19.42
CA TRP A 34 -2.32 9.31 19.55
C TRP A 34 -2.83 8.76 18.21
N MET A 35 -2.58 9.49 17.11
CA MET A 35 -3.01 9.08 15.78
C MET A 35 -2.13 7.96 15.25
N VAL A 36 -0.81 8.04 15.45
CA VAL A 36 0.14 6.99 15.06
C VAL A 36 -0.20 5.66 15.75
N ARG A 37 -0.45 5.69 17.06
CA ARG A 37 -0.87 4.49 17.82
C ARG A 37 -2.17 3.88 17.29
N SER A 38 -3.13 4.73 16.93
CA SER A 38 -4.39 4.28 16.35
C SER A 38 -4.16 3.62 14.98
N LEU A 39 -3.36 4.24 14.12
CA LEU A 39 -2.99 3.69 12.81
C LEU A 39 -2.28 2.34 12.94
N ASP A 40 -1.35 2.19 13.89
CA ASP A 40 -0.66 0.93 14.14
C ASP A 40 -1.61 -0.19 14.54
N ARG A 41 -2.52 0.09 15.46
CA ARG A 41 -3.53 -0.88 15.89
C ARG A 41 -4.41 -1.33 14.72
N GLN A 42 -4.79 -0.41 13.84
CA GLN A 42 -5.62 -0.72 12.68
C GLN A 42 -4.85 -1.48 11.60
N ALA A 43 -3.58 -1.12 11.38
CA ALA A 43 -2.70 -1.79 10.45
C ALA A 43 -2.44 -3.24 10.88
N GLN A 44 -2.15 -3.46 12.17
CA GLN A 44 -1.98 -4.78 12.76
C GLN A 44 -3.25 -5.65 12.63
N LYS A 45 -4.42 -5.09 12.95
CA LYS A 45 -5.71 -5.80 12.81
C LYS A 45 -5.98 -6.26 11.38
N ARG A 46 -5.47 -5.53 10.38
CA ARG A 46 -5.66 -5.81 8.96
C ARG A 46 -4.50 -6.57 8.33
N GLY A 47 -3.43 -6.85 9.09
CA GLY A 47 -2.24 -7.53 8.59
C GLY A 47 -1.47 -6.73 7.53
N VAL A 48 -1.56 -5.40 7.55
CA VAL A 48 -0.89 -4.52 6.58
C VAL A 48 0.07 -3.56 7.28
N THR A 49 0.96 -2.92 6.51
CA THR A 49 1.81 -1.85 7.06
C THR A 49 1.01 -0.57 7.27
N ARG A 50 1.48 0.29 8.18
CA ARG A 50 0.92 1.63 8.39
C ARG A 50 0.81 2.43 7.09
N GLN A 51 1.87 2.38 6.26
CA GLN A 51 1.91 3.11 4.99
C GLN A 51 0.88 2.57 3.99
N ALA A 52 0.65 1.25 3.94
CA ALA A 52 -0.38 0.66 3.10
C ALA A 52 -1.79 1.05 3.58
N LEU A 53 -2.02 1.05 4.90
CA LEU A 53 -3.27 1.49 5.49
C LEU A 53 -3.58 2.96 5.13
N ILE A 54 -2.60 3.85 5.31
CA ILE A 54 -2.73 5.27 4.96
C ILE A 54 -3.06 5.45 3.47
N LYS A 55 -2.35 4.74 2.58
CA LYS A 55 -2.60 4.79 1.13
C LYS A 55 -4.01 4.36 0.78
N MET A 56 -4.49 3.25 1.33
CA MET A 56 -5.85 2.75 1.07
C MET A 56 -6.92 3.73 1.51
N TRP A 57 -6.83 4.24 2.74
CA TRP A 57 -7.83 5.20 3.25
C TRP A 57 -7.80 6.51 2.49
N LEU A 58 -6.61 6.99 2.09
CA LEU A 58 -6.51 8.20 1.28
C LEU A 58 -7.13 7.98 -0.11
N ALA A 59 -6.87 6.84 -0.76
CA ALA A 59 -7.48 6.49 -2.05
C ALA A 59 -9.01 6.44 -1.96
N ASP A 60 -9.55 5.71 -0.98
CA ASP A 60 -10.99 5.57 -0.74
C ASP A 60 -11.68 6.94 -0.54
N ARG A 61 -11.03 7.84 0.21
CA ARG A 61 -11.53 9.21 0.43
C ARG A 61 -11.44 10.09 -0.81
N LEU A 62 -10.38 9.96 -1.61
CA LEU A 62 -10.24 10.72 -2.86
C LEU A 62 -11.23 10.24 -3.93
N GLU A 63 -11.52 8.95 -4.01
CA GLU A 63 -12.53 8.39 -4.91
C GLU A 63 -13.94 8.83 -4.54
N THR A 64 -14.26 8.92 -3.24
CA THR A 64 -15.58 9.38 -2.78
C THR A 64 -15.77 10.90 -2.90
N ALA A 65 -14.68 11.66 -2.92
CA ALA A 65 -14.71 13.12 -3.01
C ALA A 65 -14.83 13.65 -4.45
N GLY A 66 -14.61 12.80 -5.47
CA GLY A 66 -14.79 13.11 -6.89
C GLY A 66 -16.15 12.66 -7.41
#